data_AF-W0HXA5-F1
#
_entry.id   AF-W0HXA5-F1
#
_cell.length_a   1.000
_cell.length_b   1.000
_cell.length_c   1.000
_cell.angle_alpha   90.00
_cell.angle_beta   90.00
_cell.angle_gamma   90.00
#
_symmetry.space_group_name_H-M   'P 1'
#
loop_
_entity.id
_entity.type
_entity.pdbx_description
1 polymer ?
#
loop_
_entity_poly.entity_id
_entity_poly.type
_entity_poly.pdbx_seq_one_letter_code
_entity_poly.pdbx_strand_id
1 'polypeptide(L)'
;MLKELLRLKARREARLRRLLAQVSRDERQNEANAREGDAQLARLARTRHAMLSWRGRATVGDMGRRAREMQGVLRGVYALNEERCRQRQTRALLEERRRALQQARVTIMKQQEKLTLVLTDDDYQN
;
A
#
# COMPACT_ATOMS: atom_id res chain seq x y z
N MET A 1 -7.90 -29.62 28.63
CA MET A 1 -8.63 -28.54 27.92
C MET A 1 -7.81 -27.26 27.73
N LEU A 2 -7.21 -26.69 28.79
CA LEU A 2 -6.45 -25.43 28.71
C LEU A 2 -5.21 -25.49 27.78
N LYS A 3 -4.46 -26.61 27.77
CA LYS A 3 -3.32 -26.82 26.86
C LYS A 3 -3.72 -26.78 25.37
N GLU A 4 -4.91 -27.29 25.02
CA GLU A 4 -5.46 -27.21 23.64
C GLU A 4 -5.88 -25.77 23.27
N LEU A 5 -6.45 -25.01 24.22
CA LEU A 5 -6.75 -23.59 24.00
C LEU A 5 -5.47 -22.79 23.73
N LEU A 6 -4.38 -23.05 24.46
CA LEU A 6 -3.09 -22.40 24.23
C LEU A 6 -2.55 -22.69 22.81
N ARG A 7 -2.61 -23.96 22.37
CA ARG A 7 -2.24 -24.35 20.99
C ARG A 7 -3.08 -23.63 19.94
N LEU A 8 -4.39 -23.51 20.17
CA LEU A 8 -5.29 -22.77 19.27
C LEU A 8 -4.92 -21.29 19.18
N LYS A 9 -4.61 -20.65 20.32
CA LYS A 9 -4.18 -19.24 20.35
C LYS A 9 -2.84 -19.05 19.62
N ALA A 10 -1.89 -19.98 19.77
CA ALA A 10 -0.61 -19.96 19.03
C ALA A 10 -0.82 -20.03 17.51
N ARG A 11 -1.72 -20.90 17.05
CA ARG A 11 -2.07 -20.98 15.62
C ARG A 11 -2.71 -19.68 15.11
N ARG A 12 -3.60 -19.06 15.90
CA ARG A 12 -4.21 -17.77 15.56
C ARG A 12 -3.17 -16.65 15.50
N GLU A 13 -2.23 -16.61 16.45
CA GLU A 13 -1.15 -15.62 16.44
C GLU A 13 -0.25 -15.79 15.20
N ALA A 14 0.12 -17.03 14.86
CA ALA A 14 0.88 -17.33 13.65
C ALA A 14 0.14 -16.87 12.38
N ARG A 15 -1.18 -17.06 12.31
CA ARG A 15 -2.01 -16.55 11.21
C ARG A 15 -1.98 -15.02 11.15
N LEU A 16 -2.08 -14.33 12.27
CA LEU A 16 -1.98 -12.86 12.32
C LEU A 16 -0.62 -12.36 11.86
N ARG A 17 0.49 -13.03 12.23
CA ARG A 17 1.83 -12.69 11.73
C ARG A 17 1.92 -12.81 10.20
N ARG A 18 1.35 -13.87 9.62
CA ARG A 18 1.28 -14.04 8.15
C ARG A 18 0.47 -12.94 7.48
N LEU A 19 -0.66 -12.55 8.07
CA LEU A 19 -1.50 -11.46 7.56
C LEU A 19 -0.78 -10.10 7.64
N LEU A 20 -0.06 -9.82 8.74
CA LEU A 20 0.77 -8.61 8.86
C LEU A 20 1.89 -8.58 7.81
N ALA A 21 2.54 -9.73 7.56
CA ALA A 21 3.54 -9.84 6.51
C ALA A 21 2.93 -9.58 5.11
N GLN A 22 1.70 -10.04 4.86
CA GLN A 22 0.99 -9.72 3.63
C GLN A 22 0.72 -8.22 3.49
N VAL A 23 0.18 -7.58 4.53
CA VAL A 23 -0.08 -6.14 4.52
C VAL A 23 1.22 -5.35 4.27
N SER A 24 2.34 -5.75 4.88
CA SER A 24 3.63 -5.10 4.62
C SER A 24 4.09 -5.24 3.18
N ARG A 25 3.82 -6.37 2.52
CA ARG A 25 4.10 -6.55 1.08
C ARG A 25 3.19 -5.66 0.23
N ASP A 26 1.91 -5.60 0.55
CA ASP A 26 0.94 -4.77 -0.15
C ASP A 26 1.28 -3.27 -0.02
N GLU A 27 1.73 -2.83 1.16
CA GLU A 27 2.20 -1.46 1.41
C GLU A 27 3.41 -1.11 0.51
N ARG A 28 4.41 -2.00 0.44
CA ARG A 28 5.58 -1.81 -0.45
C ARG A 28 5.19 -1.78 -1.91
N GLN A 29 4.24 -2.61 -2.33
CA GLN A 29 3.74 -2.59 -3.70
C GLN A 29 3.04 -1.27 -4.01
N ASN A 30 2.21 -0.77 -3.10
CA ASN A 30 1.53 0.51 -3.26
C ASN A 30 2.53 1.67 -3.34
N GLU A 31 3.61 1.64 -2.54
CA GLU A 31 4.71 2.60 -2.63
C GLU A 31 5.47 2.52 -3.96
N ALA A 32 5.74 1.31 -4.46
CA ALA A 32 6.40 1.12 -5.75
C ALA A 32 5.54 1.70 -6.89
N ASN A 33 4.23 1.44 -6.88
CA ASN A 33 3.29 1.97 -7.87
C ASN A 33 3.23 3.51 -7.82
N ALA A 34 3.28 4.10 -6.62
CA ALA A 34 3.34 5.56 -6.46
C ALA A 34 4.61 6.17 -7.07
N ARG A 35 5.78 5.55 -6.82
CA ARG A 35 7.05 5.99 -7.40
C ARG A 35 7.06 5.87 -8.92
N GLU A 36 6.48 4.81 -9.46
CA GLU A 36 6.33 4.66 -10.90
C GLU A 36 5.44 5.75 -11.49
N GLY A 37 4.31 6.05 -10.85
CA GLY A 37 3.42 7.15 -11.24
C GLY A 37 4.13 8.51 -11.23
N ASP A 38 4.93 8.79 -10.20
CA ASP A 38 5.73 10.02 -10.12
C ASP A 38 6.78 10.08 -11.25
N ALA A 39 7.42 8.96 -11.60
CA ALA A 39 8.35 8.89 -12.72
C ALA A 39 7.65 9.14 -14.08
N GLN A 40 6.43 8.62 -14.25
CA GLN A 40 5.62 8.86 -15.44
C GLN A 40 5.18 10.33 -15.53
N LEU A 41 4.76 10.95 -14.42
CA LEU A 41 4.46 12.38 -14.36
C LEU A 41 5.69 13.24 -14.73
N ALA A 42 6.88 12.87 -14.26
CA ALA A 42 8.11 13.57 -14.61
C ALA A 42 8.43 13.46 -16.12
N ARG A 43 8.15 12.30 -16.75
CA ARG A 43 8.27 12.12 -18.20
C ARG A 43 7.30 13.05 -18.94
N LEU A 44 6.04 13.06 -18.55
CA LEU A 44 5.01 13.93 -19.14
C LEU A 44 5.35 15.42 -18.99
N ALA A 45 5.87 15.82 -17.83
CA ALA A 45 6.33 17.18 -17.59
C ALA A 45 7.48 17.59 -18.53
N ARG A 46 8.44 16.68 -18.78
CA ARG A 46 9.51 16.92 -19.76
C ARG A 46 8.97 17.03 -21.18
N THR A 47 8.04 16.17 -21.58
CA THR A 47 7.40 16.25 -22.91
C THR A 47 6.64 17.57 -23.09
N ARG A 48 5.86 17.97 -22.07
CA ARG A 48 5.20 19.28 -22.04
C ARG A 48 6.21 20.41 -22.19
N HIS A 49 7.29 20.38 -21.43
CA HIS A 49 8.32 21.41 -21.47
C HIS A 49 8.94 21.50 -22.88
N ALA A 50 9.33 20.37 -23.47
CA ALA A 50 9.93 20.33 -24.81
C ALA A 50 9.00 20.92 -25.89
N MET A 51 7.69 20.67 -25.79
CA MET A 51 6.70 21.28 -26.70
C MET A 51 6.62 22.80 -26.54
N LEU A 52 6.64 23.29 -25.29
CA LEU A 52 6.51 24.71 -24.96
C LEU A 52 7.79 25.50 -25.15
N SER A 53 8.97 24.86 -25.05
CA SER A 53 10.27 25.50 -25.18
C SER A 53 10.72 25.62 -26.64
N TRP A 54 10.02 25.02 -27.58
CA TRP A 54 10.39 25.05 -28.99
C TRP A 54 10.30 26.47 -29.56
N ARG A 55 11.34 26.85 -30.31
CA ARG A 55 11.44 28.12 -31.03
C ARG A 55 11.70 27.82 -32.50
N GLY A 56 10.81 28.28 -33.39
CA GLY A 56 10.96 28.11 -34.83
C GLY A 56 9.69 28.52 -35.59
N ARG A 57 9.74 28.39 -36.92
CA ARG A 57 8.54 28.47 -37.77
C ARG A 57 7.94 27.07 -37.91
N ALA A 58 6.64 26.96 -37.70
CA ALA A 58 5.90 25.71 -37.78
C ALA A 58 4.81 25.87 -38.84
N THR A 59 4.58 24.82 -39.62
CA THR A 59 3.41 24.77 -40.48
C THR A 59 2.15 24.55 -39.64
N VAL A 60 0.99 24.85 -40.21
CA VAL A 60 -0.31 24.54 -39.58
C VAL A 60 -0.41 23.04 -39.24
N GLY A 61 0.13 22.17 -40.11
CA GLY A 61 0.19 20.72 -39.87
C GLY A 61 1.04 20.34 -38.66
N ASP A 62 2.20 21.00 -38.48
CA ASP A 62 3.05 20.78 -37.30
C ASP A 62 2.38 21.24 -36.01
N MET A 63 1.69 22.38 -36.06
CA MET A 63 0.91 22.87 -34.92
C MET A 63 -0.23 21.91 -34.57
N GLY A 64 -0.94 21.36 -35.56
CA GLY A 64 -1.98 20.36 -35.36
C GLY A 64 -1.47 19.03 -34.78
N ARG A 65 -0.27 18.58 -35.16
CA ARG A 65 0.39 17.43 -34.52
C ARG A 65 0.73 17.71 -33.05
N ARG A 66 1.36 18.85 -32.78
CA ARG A 66 1.72 19.27 -31.41
C ARG A 66 0.52 19.45 -30.49
N ALA A 67 -0.59 19.99 -31.01
CA ALA A 67 -1.83 20.10 -30.25
C ALA A 67 -2.35 18.72 -29.82
N ARG A 68 -2.29 17.71 -30.71
CA ARG A 68 -2.67 16.32 -30.39
C ARG A 68 -1.72 15.69 -29.37
N GLU A 69 -0.41 15.91 -29.51
CA GLU A 69 0.57 15.43 -28.53
C GLU A 69 0.33 16.05 -27.15
N MET A 70 0.07 17.36 -27.08
CA MET A 70 -0.26 18.05 -25.84
C MET A 70 -1.55 17.50 -25.22
N GLN A 71 -2.58 17.22 -26.02
CA GLN A 71 -3.79 16.55 -25.54
C GLN A 71 -3.48 15.17 -24.95
N GLY A 72 -2.58 14.40 -25.58
CA GLY A 72 -2.10 13.14 -25.03
C GLY A 72 -1.43 13.30 -23.67
N VAL A 73 -0.56 14.32 -23.53
CA VAL A 73 0.09 14.65 -22.25
C VAL A 73 -0.93 14.99 -21.18
N LEU A 74 -1.90 15.85 -21.48
CA LEU A 74 -2.94 16.23 -20.53
C LEU A 74 -3.77 15.03 -20.09
N ARG A 75 -4.20 14.17 -21.02
CA ARG A 75 -4.92 12.92 -20.70
C ARG A 75 -4.09 12.02 -19.79
N GLY A 76 -2.80 11.88 -20.06
CA GLY A 76 -1.87 11.11 -19.22
C GLY A 76 -1.77 11.67 -17.79
N VAL A 77 -1.71 12.99 -17.64
CA VAL A 77 -1.69 13.64 -16.31
C VAL A 77 -2.98 13.38 -15.55
N TYR A 78 -4.14 13.48 -16.19
CA TYR A 78 -5.43 13.20 -15.55
C TYR A 78 -5.52 11.74 -15.09
N ALA A 79 -5.17 10.79 -15.95
CA ALA A 79 -5.18 9.36 -15.61
C ALA A 79 -4.24 9.05 -14.42
N LEU A 80 -3.05 9.65 -14.39
CA LEU A 80 -2.11 9.48 -13.27
C LEU A 80 -2.60 10.12 -11.98
N ASN A 81 -3.35 11.23 -12.07
CA ASN A 81 -3.92 11.85 -10.88
C ASN A 81 -5.05 11.00 -10.28
N GLU A 82 -5.89 10.38 -11.12
CA GLU A 82 -6.88 9.41 -10.65
C GLU A 82 -6.20 8.21 -9.97
N GLU A 83 -5.15 7.68 -10.58
CA GLU A 83 -4.41 6.55 -10.03
C GLU A 83 -3.75 6.91 -8.69
N ARG A 84 -3.16 8.10 -8.54
CA ARG A 84 -2.66 8.59 -7.24
C ARG A 84 -3.75 8.69 -6.18
N CYS A 85 -4.97 9.07 -6.57
CA CYS A 85 -6.11 9.10 -5.66
C CYS A 85 -6.43 7.70 -5.14
N ARG A 86 -6.52 6.71 -6.05
CA ARG A 86 -6.73 5.30 -5.68
C ARG A 86 -5.61 4.78 -4.78
N GLN A 87 -4.34 5.05 -5.11
CA GLN A 87 -3.19 4.63 -4.30
C GLN A 87 -3.19 5.23 -2.89
N ARG A 88 -3.67 6.47 -2.72
CA ARG A 88 -3.85 7.09 -1.39
C ARG A 88 -4.96 6.40 -0.59
N GLN A 89 -6.09 6.08 -1.24
CA GLN A 89 -7.17 5.34 -0.61
C GLN A 89 -6.71 3.94 -0.19
N THR A 90 -6.02 3.21 -1.08
CA THR A 90 -5.42 1.90 -0.79
C THR A 90 -4.45 1.99 0.38
N ARG A 91 -3.60 3.01 0.44
CA ARG A 91 -2.69 3.23 1.56
C ARG A 91 -3.43 3.39 2.89
N ALA A 92 -4.47 4.23 2.93
CA ALA A 92 -5.27 4.43 4.13
C ALA A 92 -5.90 3.11 4.62
N LEU A 93 -6.48 2.33 3.71
CA LEU A 93 -7.05 1.01 4.01
C LEU A 93 -6.01 0.02 4.55
N LEU A 94 -4.81 0.01 3.97
CA LEU A 94 -3.70 -0.84 4.44
C LEU A 94 -3.23 -0.43 5.84
N GLU A 95 -3.13 0.88 6.11
CA GLU A 95 -2.75 1.40 7.43
C GLU A 95 -3.79 1.04 8.51
N GLU A 96 -5.07 1.16 8.21
CA GLU A 96 -6.17 0.73 9.09
C GLU A 96 -6.11 -0.77 9.34
N ARG A 97 -5.97 -1.57 8.28
CA ARG A 97 -5.86 -3.03 8.37
C ARG A 97 -4.65 -3.46 9.20
N ARG A 98 -3.51 -2.79 9.04
CA ARG A 98 -2.31 -3.03 9.84
C ARG A 98 -2.57 -2.76 11.32
N ARG A 99 -3.17 -1.62 11.65
CA ARG A 99 -3.51 -1.26 13.04
C ARG A 99 -4.44 -2.30 13.67
N ALA A 100 -5.51 -2.70 12.96
CA ALA A 100 -6.45 -3.71 13.42
C ALA A 100 -5.78 -5.07 13.66
N LEU A 101 -4.92 -5.53 12.74
CA LEU A 101 -4.18 -6.78 12.90
C LEU A 101 -3.16 -6.73 14.04
N GLN A 102 -2.48 -5.60 14.23
CA GLN A 102 -1.56 -5.39 15.36
C GLN A 102 -2.29 -5.45 16.69
N GLN A 103 -3.43 -4.75 16.81
CA GLN A 103 -4.28 -4.79 18.01
C GLN A 103 -4.77 -6.21 18.29
N ALA A 104 -5.28 -6.92 17.28
CA ALA A 104 -5.71 -8.31 17.42
C ALA A 104 -4.57 -9.22 17.89
N ARG A 105 -3.35 -9.00 17.39
CA ARG A 105 -2.17 -9.78 17.79
C ARG A 105 -1.82 -9.53 19.25
N VAL A 106 -1.75 -8.27 19.69
CA VAL A 106 -1.49 -7.91 21.09
C VAL A 106 -2.53 -8.55 22.01
N THR A 107 -3.81 -8.49 21.64
CA THR A 107 -4.89 -9.12 22.41
C THR A 107 -4.70 -10.63 22.55
N ILE A 108 -4.34 -11.33 21.47
CA ILE A 108 -4.07 -12.78 21.53
C ILE A 108 -2.83 -13.09 22.38
N MET A 109 -1.76 -12.31 22.27
CA MET A 109 -0.56 -12.50 23.08
C MET A 109 -0.85 -12.35 24.57
N LYS A 110 -1.58 -11.30 24.97
CA LYS A 110 -2.03 -11.12 26.36
C LYS A 110 -2.90 -12.29 26.85
N GLN A 111 -3.76 -12.85 25.99
CA GLN A 111 -4.55 -14.03 26.33
C GLN A 111 -3.66 -15.27 26.50
N GLN A 112 -2.63 -15.44 25.68
CA GLN A 112 -1.67 -16.55 25.79
C GLN A 112 -0.86 -16.45 27.08
N GLU A 113 -0.36 -15.26 27.43
CA GLU A 113 0.36 -15.02 28.68
C GLU A 113 -0.51 -15.38 29.89
N LYS A 114 -1.76 -14.91 29.93
CA LYS A 114 -2.70 -15.25 31.00
C LYS A 114 -2.98 -16.76 31.09
N LEU A 115 -3.21 -17.43 29.95
CA LEU A 115 -3.43 -18.87 29.90
C LEU A 115 -2.19 -19.66 30.36
N THR A 116 -0.99 -19.15 30.05
CA THR A 116 0.26 -19.77 30.46
C THR A 116 0.43 -19.67 31.97
N LEU A 117 0.16 -18.50 32.56
CA LEU A 117 0.20 -18.30 34.02
C LEU A 117 -0.75 -19.25 34.76
N VAL A 118 -2.00 -19.36 34.31
CA VAL A 118 -2.98 -20.29 34.90
C VAL A 118 -2.50 -21.74 34.81
N LEU A 119 -1.95 -22.15 33.67
CA LEU A 119 -1.40 -23.50 33.50
C LEU A 119 -0.20 -23.77 34.41
N THR A 120 0.69 -22.80 34.60
CA THR A 120 1.85 -22.95 35.50
C THR A 120 1.47 -22.94 36.97
N ASP A 121 0.44 -22.17 37.35
CA ASP A 121 -0.07 -22.14 38.73
C ASP A 121 -0.83 -23.44 39.07
N ASP A 122 -1.65 -23.95 38.14
CA ASP A 122 -2.35 -25.24 38.26
C ASP A 122 -1.38 -26.43 38.34
N ASP A 123 -0.27 -26.39 37.58
CA ASP A 123 0.80 -27.40 37.62
C ASP A 123 1.65 -27.29 38.92
N TYR A 124 1.53 -26.20 39.69
CA TYR A 124 2.21 -26.01 41.00
C TYR A 124 1.33 -26.39 42.21
N GLN A 125 0.00 -26.44 42.03
CA GLN A 125 -0.97 -26.77 43.08
C GLN A 125 -1.41 -28.23 43.08
N ASN A 126 -1.04 -29.02 42.06
CA ASN A 126 -1.24 -30.48 41.98
C ASN A 126 0.08 -31.23 42.08
#